data_AF-A0A0C4USR0-F1
#
_entry.id   AF-A0A0C4USR0-F1
#
_cell.length_a   1.000
_cell.length_b   1.000
_cell.length_c   1.000
_cell.angle_alpha   90.00
_cell.angle_beta   90.00
_cell.angle_gamma   90.00
#
_symmetry.space_group_name_H-M   'P 1'
#
loop_
_entity.id
_entity.type
_entity.pdbx_description
1 polymer ?
#
loop_
_entity_poly.entity_id
_entity_poly.type
_entity_poly.pdbx_seq_one_letter_code
_entity_poly.pdbx_strand_id
1 'polypeptide(L)'
;ILVIAIHILFRGPSPSSESIDKRYQSNLVPSTWNIALESSYASINSIVREQIGIKNELYLPFIYSLFFFIIVANLIGNTPYSFTITTSIVLSVGLSFTIFIGVTLIALFKHGLHFFSFFIPGGTPLALV
;
A
#
# COMPACT_ATOMS: atom_id res chain seq x y z
N ILE A 1 10.64 -0.44 3.64
CA ILE A 1 11.67 -1.50 3.77
C ILE A 1 11.22 -2.79 3.08
N LEU A 2 10.08 -3.38 3.44
CA LEU A 2 9.58 -4.63 2.81
C LEU A 2 9.40 -4.52 1.28
N VAL A 3 8.70 -3.48 0.81
CA VAL A 3 8.53 -3.21 -0.63
C VAL A 3 9.84 -3.00 -1.36
N ILE A 4 10.76 -2.26 -0.75
CA ILE A 4 12.08 -1.97 -1.33
C ILE A 4 12.90 -3.27 -1.41
N ALA A 5 12.83 -4.12 -0.38
CA ALA A 5 13.45 -5.43 -0.37
C ALA A 5 12.86 -6.36 -1.44
N ILE A 6 11.53 -6.35 -1.65
CA ILE A 6 10.87 -7.09 -2.74
C ILE A 6 11.37 -6.59 -4.10
N HIS A 7 11.42 -5.27 -4.31
CA HIS A 7 11.88 -4.71 -5.57
C HIS A 7 13.35 -5.03 -5.86
N ILE A 8 14.20 -5.08 -4.83
CA ILE A 8 15.60 -5.50 -4.95
C ILE A 8 15.72 -7.01 -5.18
N LEU A 9 14.92 -7.82 -4.48
CA LEU A 9 14.92 -9.29 -4.61
C LEU A 9 14.45 -9.75 -6.00
N PHE A 10 13.45 -9.06 -6.55
CA PHE A 10 12.86 -9.35 -7.86
C PHE A 10 13.47 -8.54 -9.01
N ARG A 11 14.52 -7.74 -8.74
CA ARG A 11 15.40 -7.21 -9.78
C ARG A 11 16.19 -8.37 -10.35
N GLY A 12 15.57 -9.09 -11.28
CA GLY A 12 16.10 -10.29 -11.90
C GLY A 12 17.52 -10.08 -12.47
N PRO A 13 18.31 -11.16 -12.62
CA PRO A 13 19.64 -11.06 -13.19
C PRO A 13 19.52 -10.50 -14.60
N SER A 14 20.29 -9.44 -14.86
CA SER A 14 20.46 -8.90 -16.22
C SER A 14 20.91 -10.05 -17.12
N PRO A 15 20.29 -10.26 -18.28
CA PRO A 15 20.78 -11.26 -19.22
C PRO A 15 22.23 -10.90 -19.57
N SER A 16 23.14 -11.83 -19.30
CA SER A 16 24.58 -11.67 -19.50
C SER A 16 24.94 -11.91 -20.96
N SER A 17 25.20 -10.83 -21.70
CA SER A 17 26.11 -10.72 -22.86
C SER A 17 26.01 -9.26 -23.28
N GLU A 18 27.01 -8.40 -23.28
CA GLU A 18 28.43 -8.57 -23.54
C GLU A 18 29.11 -7.38 -22.83
N SER A 19 30.35 -7.57 -22.40
CA SER A 19 31.19 -6.53 -21.82
C SER A 19 31.18 -5.26 -22.66
N ILE A 20 31.15 -4.08 -22.00
CA ILE A 20 31.27 -2.71 -22.54
C ILE A 20 29.91 -1.96 -22.66
N ASP A 21 29.09 -1.88 -21.61
CA ASP A 21 28.20 -0.70 -21.44
C ASP A 21 27.71 -0.46 -19.98
N LYS A 22 28.63 -0.57 -19.02
CA LYS A 22 28.33 -0.54 -17.57
C LYS A 22 27.99 0.83 -16.97
N ARG A 23 27.79 1.89 -17.75
CA ARG A 23 27.69 3.26 -17.18
C ARG A 23 26.28 3.85 -17.11
N TYR A 24 25.32 3.53 -18.01
CA TYR A 24 24.07 4.31 -18.05
C TYR A 24 22.85 3.68 -18.75
N GLN A 25 22.68 2.35 -18.76
CA GLN A 25 21.50 1.76 -19.42
C GLN A 25 20.50 1.19 -18.40
N SER A 26 19.48 1.99 -18.08
CA SER A 26 18.17 1.43 -17.74
C SER A 26 17.73 0.60 -18.95
N ASN A 27 17.75 -0.73 -18.84
CA ASN A 27 17.17 -1.61 -19.85
C ASN A 27 15.75 -1.11 -20.14
N LEU A 28 15.52 -0.60 -21.36
CA LEU A 28 14.22 -0.08 -21.80
C LEU A 28 13.15 -1.19 -21.83
N VAL A 29 13.60 -2.45 -21.90
CA VAL A 29 12.76 -3.63 -21.75
C VAL A 29 12.88 -4.14 -20.30
N PRO A 30 11.85 -3.94 -19.46
CA PRO A 30 11.84 -4.46 -18.11
C PRO A 30 11.75 -6.00 -18.11
N SER A 31 12.32 -6.64 -17.10
CA SER A 31 12.15 -8.08 -16.88
C SER A 31 10.69 -8.42 -16.55
N THR A 32 10.25 -9.64 -16.81
CA THR A 32 8.87 -10.09 -16.55
C THR A 32 8.41 -9.82 -15.10
N TRP A 33 9.31 -10.00 -14.13
CA TRP A 33 9.05 -9.69 -12.73
C TRP A 33 8.90 -8.19 -12.46
N ASN A 34 9.66 -7.35 -13.16
CA ASN A 34 9.53 -5.91 -13.04
C ASN A 34 8.20 -5.42 -13.64
N ILE A 35 7.74 -6.01 -14.75
CA ILE A 35 6.42 -5.72 -15.35
C ILE A 35 5.30 -6.02 -14.35
N ALA A 36 5.38 -7.17 -13.65
CA ALA A 36 4.39 -7.53 -12.63
C ALA A 36 4.37 -6.49 -11.49
N LEU A 37 5.53 -6.06 -10.99
CA LEU A 37 5.61 -5.03 -9.95
C LEU A 37 5.09 -3.67 -10.43
N GLU A 38 5.47 -3.25 -11.63
CA GLU A 38 5.01 -1.98 -12.23
C GLU A 38 3.49 -1.96 -12.44
N SER A 39 2.91 -3.06 -12.93
CA SER A 39 1.46 -3.19 -13.09
C SER A 39 0.71 -3.17 -11.76
N SER A 40 1.28 -3.78 -10.71
CA SER A 40 0.71 -3.74 -9.35
C SER A 40 0.75 -2.32 -8.77
N TYR A 41 1.86 -1.60 -8.99
CA TYR A 41 2.00 -0.20 -8.57
C TYR A 41 0.99 0.69 -9.30
N ALA A 42 0.86 0.54 -10.62
CA ALA A 42 -0.11 1.29 -11.42
C ALA A 42 -1.55 1.05 -10.94
N SER A 43 -1.91 -0.21 -10.65
CA SER A 43 -3.24 -0.59 -10.14
C SER A 43 -3.54 0.00 -8.77
N ILE A 44 -2.58 -0.02 -7.85
CA ILE A 44 -2.79 0.55 -6.51
C ILE A 44 -2.84 2.08 -6.59
N ASN A 45 -1.99 2.68 -7.42
CA ASN A 45 -1.99 4.12 -7.66
C ASN A 45 -3.32 4.61 -8.25
N SER A 46 -3.95 3.87 -9.17
CA SER A 46 -5.27 4.24 -9.71
C SER A 46 -6.36 4.17 -8.65
N ILE A 47 -6.41 3.10 -7.85
CA ILE A 47 -7.37 2.96 -6.74
C ILE A 47 -7.19 4.10 -5.73
N VAL A 48 -5.97 4.40 -5.32
CA VAL A 48 -5.69 5.47 -4.37
C VAL A 48 -6.13 6.83 -4.92
N ARG A 49 -5.83 7.12 -6.20
CA ARG A 49 -6.25 8.38 -6.83
C ARG A 49 -7.78 8.51 -6.90
N GLU A 50 -8.49 7.42 -7.14
CA GLU A 50 -9.95 7.40 -7.21
C GLU A 50 -10.59 7.58 -5.83
N GLN A 51 -10.02 6.97 -4.78
CA GLN A 51 -10.61 6.98 -3.43
C GLN A 51 -10.27 8.24 -2.62
N ILE A 52 -9.03 8.70 -2.62
CA ILE A 52 -8.57 9.83 -1.77
C ILE A 52 -8.20 11.08 -2.57
N GLY A 53 -8.24 11.02 -3.90
CA GLY A 53 -7.93 12.12 -4.80
C GLY A 53 -6.42 12.34 -5.03
N ILE A 54 -6.10 12.97 -6.16
CA ILE A 54 -4.74 13.27 -6.64
C ILE A 54 -3.92 14.11 -5.63
N LYS A 55 -4.59 14.94 -4.81
CA LYS A 55 -3.93 15.79 -3.81
C LYS A 55 -3.30 15.01 -2.65
N ASN A 56 -3.71 13.78 -2.38
CA ASN A 56 -3.30 13.03 -1.19
C ASN A 56 -2.39 11.82 -1.52
N GLU A 57 -1.62 11.89 -2.61
CA GLU A 57 -0.66 10.85 -3.02
C GLU A 57 0.43 10.55 -1.99
N LEU A 58 0.63 11.44 -1.00
CA LEU A 58 1.57 11.24 0.11
C LEU A 58 1.32 9.92 0.88
N TYR A 59 0.08 9.44 0.93
CA TYR A 59 -0.28 8.21 1.64
C TYR A 59 -0.09 6.93 0.79
N LEU A 60 0.20 7.07 -0.51
CA LEU A 60 0.37 5.94 -1.43
C LEU A 60 1.43 4.94 -0.93
N PRO A 61 2.64 5.34 -0.49
CA PRO A 61 3.66 4.38 -0.06
C PRO A 61 3.22 3.51 1.12
N PHE A 62 2.41 4.07 2.03
CA PHE A 62 1.86 3.34 3.17
C PHE A 62 0.85 2.29 2.72
N ILE A 63 -0.11 2.67 1.87
CA ILE A 63 -1.14 1.78 1.33
C ILE A 63 -0.50 0.67 0.49
N TYR A 64 0.47 1.02 -0.35
CA TYR A 64 1.21 0.07 -1.18
C TYR A 64 1.96 -0.97 -0.32
N SER A 65 2.62 -0.53 0.76
CA SER A 65 3.29 -1.45 1.69
C SER A 65 2.31 -2.35 2.43
N LEU A 66 1.15 -1.84 2.86
CA LEU A 66 0.14 -2.61 3.56
C LEU A 66 -0.44 -3.72 2.67
N PHE A 67 -0.73 -3.39 1.40
CA PHE A 67 -1.24 -4.34 0.42
C PHE A 67 -0.27 -5.52 0.23
N PHE A 68 1.00 -5.23 -0.05
CA PHE A 68 2.02 -6.28 -0.23
C PHE A 68 2.28 -7.09 1.04
N PHE A 69 2.26 -6.45 2.20
CA PHE A 69 2.37 -7.15 3.47
C PHE A 69 1.26 -8.20 3.65
N ILE A 70 0.01 -7.82 3.42
CA ILE A 70 -1.14 -8.73 3.58
C ILE A 70 -1.10 -9.85 2.52
N ILE A 71 -0.80 -9.54 1.26
CA ILE A 71 -0.70 -10.55 0.20
C ILE A 71 0.39 -11.56 0.50
N VAL A 72 1.60 -11.11 0.84
CA VAL A 72 2.72 -12.01 1.13
C VAL A 72 2.41 -12.86 2.36
N ALA A 73 1.86 -12.27 3.42
CA ALA A 73 1.50 -13.01 4.62
C ALA A 73 0.43 -14.09 4.36
N ASN A 74 -0.58 -13.78 3.54
CA ASN A 74 -1.61 -14.76 3.16
C ASN A 74 -1.07 -15.82 2.19
N LEU A 75 -0.15 -15.47 1.29
CA LEU A 75 0.46 -16.43 0.37
C LEU A 75 1.37 -17.42 1.12
N ILE A 76 2.17 -16.94 2.07
CA ILE A 76 2.98 -17.78 2.97
C ILE A 76 2.09 -18.77 3.74
N GLY A 77 0.88 -18.35 4.11
CA GLY A 77 -0.09 -19.20 4.79
C GLY A 77 -0.61 -20.40 3.99
N ASN A 78 -0.49 -20.37 2.65
CA ASN A 78 -0.86 -21.50 1.80
C ASN A 78 0.24 -22.59 1.73
N THR A 79 1.42 -22.35 2.30
CA THR A 79 2.50 -23.34 2.34
C THR A 79 2.27 -24.33 3.48
N PRO A 80 2.34 -25.66 3.24
CA PRO A 80 2.17 -26.64 4.31
C PRO A 80 3.24 -26.45 5.40
N TYR A 81 2.85 -26.66 6.65
CA TYR A 81 3.68 -26.47 7.86
C TYR A 81 4.11 -25.02 8.13
N SER A 82 3.58 -24.03 7.43
CA SER A 82 3.82 -22.61 7.69
C SER A 82 2.80 -22.02 8.67
N PHE A 83 3.25 -21.19 9.60
CA PHE A 83 2.36 -20.41 10.45
C PHE A 83 1.93 -19.13 9.73
N THR A 84 0.62 -18.94 9.58
CA THR A 84 0.07 -17.78 8.90
C THR A 84 0.02 -16.59 9.87
N ILE A 85 0.82 -15.56 9.63
CA ILE A 85 0.92 -14.39 10.51
C ILE A 85 -0.42 -13.64 10.64
N THR A 86 -1.25 -13.65 9.59
CA THR A 86 -2.57 -12.99 9.56
C THR A 86 -3.66 -13.70 10.38
N THR A 87 -3.46 -14.94 10.83
CA THR A 87 -4.44 -15.62 11.71
C THR A 87 -4.37 -15.11 13.15
N SER A 88 -3.30 -14.42 13.52
CA SER A 88 -3.18 -13.79 14.83
C SER A 88 -4.13 -12.60 14.94
N ILE A 89 -5.09 -12.70 15.87
CA ILE A 89 -6.02 -11.62 16.19
C ILE A 89 -5.27 -10.37 16.67
N VAL A 90 -4.18 -10.54 17.41
CA VAL A 90 -3.39 -9.42 17.96
C VAL A 90 -2.82 -8.57 16.84
N LEU A 91 -2.36 -9.19 15.74
CA LEU A 91 -1.84 -8.47 14.59
C LEU A 91 -2.97 -7.74 13.84
N SER A 92 -4.07 -8.44 13.53
CA SER A 92 -5.19 -7.86 12.79
C SER A 92 -5.80 -6.65 13.52
N VAL A 93 -6.05 -6.83 14.82
CA VAL A 93 -6.58 -5.78 15.69
C VAL A 93 -5.55 -4.66 15.87
N GLY A 94 -4.27 -4.98 16.07
CA GLY A 94 -3.21 -3.99 16.21
C GLY A 94 -3.05 -3.09 14.98
N LEU A 95 -3.07 -3.68 13.78
CA LEU A 95 -3.03 -2.92 12.52
C LEU A 95 -4.30 -2.07 12.35
N SER A 96 -5.48 -2.63 12.63
CA SER A 96 -6.75 -1.91 12.54
C SER A 96 -6.78 -0.69 13.46
N PHE A 97 -6.46 -0.84 14.75
CA PHE A 97 -6.44 0.27 15.70
C PHE A 97 -5.39 1.33 15.35
N THR A 98 -4.20 0.91 14.91
CA THR A 98 -3.14 1.84 14.52
C THR A 98 -3.58 2.72 13.35
N ILE A 99 -4.17 2.12 12.32
CA ILE A 99 -4.69 2.86 11.16
C ILE A 99 -5.88 3.73 11.56
N PHE A 100 -6.81 3.20 12.35
CA PHE A 100 -7.99 3.93 12.80
C PHE A 100 -7.62 5.18 13.60
N ILE A 101 -6.76 5.05 14.60
CA ILE A 101 -6.28 6.19 15.40
C ILE A 101 -5.49 7.15 14.52
N GLY A 102 -4.59 6.65 13.67
CA GLY A 102 -3.79 7.48 12.77
C GLY A 102 -4.64 8.35 11.84
N VAL A 103 -5.65 7.77 11.18
CA VAL A 103 -6.56 8.50 10.31
C VAL A 103 -7.42 9.48 11.10
N THR A 104 -7.90 9.10 12.28
CA THR A 104 -8.70 9.98 13.15
C THR A 104 -7.89 11.22 13.57
N LEU A 105 -6.63 11.03 13.98
CA LEU A 105 -5.74 12.15 14.33
C LEU A 105 -5.47 13.05 13.12
N ILE A 106 -5.14 12.48 11.96
CA ILE A 106 -4.94 13.26 10.72
C ILE A 106 -6.19 14.06 10.36
N ALA A 107 -7.38 13.46 10.49
CA ALA A 107 -8.64 14.11 10.18
C ALA A 107 -8.93 15.28 11.13
N LEU A 108 -8.71 15.10 12.43
CA LEU A 108 -8.83 16.15 13.45
C LEU A 108 -7.84 17.29 13.21
N PHE A 109 -6.57 17.01 12.90
CA PHE A 109 -5.59 18.07 12.63
C PHE A 109 -5.89 18.84 11.35
N LYS A 110 -6.39 18.16 10.30
CA LYS A 110 -6.66 18.79 9.00
C LYS A 110 -7.97 19.57 8.97
N HIS A 111 -9.00 19.14 9.70
CA HIS A 111 -10.34 19.76 9.68
C HIS A 111 -10.72 20.47 11.00
N GLY A 112 -9.99 20.26 12.09
CA GLY A 112 -10.25 20.88 13.39
C GLY A 112 -11.66 20.57 13.90
N LEU A 113 -12.39 21.62 14.31
CA LEU A 113 -13.78 21.50 14.77
C LEU A 113 -14.76 21.07 13.66
N HIS A 114 -14.40 21.25 12.38
CA HIS A 114 -15.23 20.79 11.25
C HIS A 114 -15.22 19.25 11.13
N PHE A 115 -14.29 18.55 11.77
CA PHE A 115 -14.30 17.08 11.81
C PHE A 115 -15.62 16.52 12.35
N PHE A 116 -16.21 17.15 13.37
CA PHE A 116 -17.46 16.69 13.96
C PHE A 116 -18.66 16.81 13.00
N SER A 117 -18.54 17.64 11.94
CA SER A 117 -19.54 17.72 10.87
C SER A 117 -19.68 16.39 10.12
N PHE A 118 -18.62 15.56 10.05
CA PHE A 118 -18.70 14.25 9.39
C PHE A 118 -19.60 13.24 10.11
N PHE A 119 -19.97 13.47 11.38
CA PHE A 119 -20.93 12.62 12.09
C PHE A 119 -22.39 12.89 11.72
N ILE A 120 -22.67 14.04 11.09
CA ILE A 120 -24.02 14.45 10.71
C ILE A 120 -24.13 14.42 9.18
N PRO A 121 -24.95 13.53 8.59
CA PRO A 121 -25.16 13.53 7.15
C PRO A 121 -25.85 14.82 6.71
N GLY A 122 -25.45 15.36 5.55
CA GLY A 122 -26.04 16.59 5.02
C GLY A 122 -27.54 16.45 4.79
N GLY A 123 -28.33 17.43 5.27
CA GLY A 123 -29.77 17.51 5.01
C GLY A 123 -30.67 16.78 6.01
N THR A 124 -30.15 16.28 7.13
CA THR A 124 -31.01 15.71 8.18
C THR A 124 -31.75 16.77 8.99
N PRO A 125 -33.04 16.57 9.30
CA PRO A 125 -33.79 17.46 10.18
C PRO A 125 -33.16 17.45 11.59
N LEU A 126 -32.88 18.64 12.13
CA LEU A 126 -32.22 18.85 13.43
C LEU A 126 -32.92 18.18 14.63
N ALA A 127 -34.18 17.79 14.49
CA ALA A 127 -34.92 17.11 15.55
C ALA A 127 -34.55 15.63 15.74
N LEU A 128 -33.84 15.02 14.77
CA LEU A 128 -33.43 13.62 14.78
C LEU A 128 -31.92 13.41 14.98
N VAL A 129 -31.18 14.51 15.14
CA VAL A 129 -29.74 14.57 15.47
C VAL A 129 -29.60 14.91 16.95
#